data_AF-A0A392ULT4-F1
#
_entry.id   AF-A0A392ULT4-F1
#
_cell.length_a   1.000
_cell.length_b   1.000
_cell.length_c   1.000
_cell.angle_alpha   90.00
_cell.angle_beta   90.00
_cell.angle_gamma   90.00
#
_symmetry.space_group_name_H-M   'P 1'
#
loop_
_entity.id
_entity.type
_entity.pdbx_description
1 polymer ?
#
loop_
_entity_poly.entity_id
_entity_poly.type
_entity_poly.pdbx_seq_one_letter_code
_entity_poly.pdbx_strand_id
1 'polypeptide(L)' 'MEELHERELRKKLPPKLPDPGKFNILCSIKGVKIQEALLDLGSSINLMPLALAEKYNMGK' A
#
# COMPACT_ATOMS: atom_id res chain seq x y z
N MET A 1 2.11 -39.63 -7.21
CA MET A 1 2.72 -39.02 -8.41
C MET A 1 2.51 -37.51 -8.41
N GLU A 2 1.28 -37.04 -8.15
CA GLU A 2 0.94 -35.61 -8.00
C GLU A 2 1.69 -34.91 -6.86
N GLU A 3 1.79 -35.53 -5.68
CA GLU A 3 2.53 -34.95 -4.54
C GLU A 3 4.02 -34.68 -4.82
N LEU A 4 4.64 -35.52 -5.67
CA LEU A 4 6.05 -35.37 -6.04
C LEU A 4 6.22 -34.17 -6.98
N HIS A 5 5.28 -33.99 -7.90
CA HIS A 5 5.23 -32.86 -8.83
C HIS A 5 5.01 -31.53 -8.09
N GLU A 6 4.14 -31.51 -7.08
CA GLU A 6 3.89 -30.30 -6.28
C GLU A 6 5.13 -29.88 -5.47
N ARG A 7 5.89 -30.85 -4.93
CA ARG A 7 7.15 -30.58 -4.22
C ARG A 7 8.23 -30.01 -5.12
N GLU A 8 8.31 -30.46 -6.38
CA GLU A 8 9.25 -29.89 -7.36
C GLU A 8 8.87 -28.46 -7.77
N LEU A 9 7.57 -28.18 -7.92
CA LEU A 9 7.08 -26.83 -8.19
C LEU A 9 7.41 -25.88 -7.04
N ARG A 10 7.17 -26.29 -5.78
CA ARG A 10 7.48 -25.45 -4.60
C ARG A 10 8.96 -25.15 -4.45
N LYS A 11 9.86 -26.06 -4.85
CA LYS A 11 11.32 -25.82 -4.84
C LYS A 11 11.78 -24.75 -5.84
N LYS A 12 10.98 -24.47 -6.88
CA LYS A 12 11.27 -23.46 -7.89
C LYS A 12 10.62 -22.11 -7.59
N LEU A 13 9.71 -22.04 -6.62
CA LEU A 13 9.08 -20.78 -6.24
C LEU A 13 10.02 -19.96 -5.37
N PRO A 14 10.15 -18.65 -5.62
CA PRO A 14 10.88 -17.78 -4.71
C PRO A 14 10.20 -17.78 -3.33
N PRO A 15 10.98 -17.65 -2.23
CA PRO A 15 10.41 -17.60 -0.90
C PRO A 15 9.46 -16.40 -0.76
N LYS A 16 8.29 -16.63 -0.16
CA LYS A 16 7.34 -15.55 0.14
C LYS A 16 7.99 -14.60 1.15
N LEU A 17 8.08 -13.32 0.80
CA LEU A 17 8.53 -12.30 1.73
C LEU A 17 7.45 -12.05 2.80
N PRO A 18 7.85 -11.72 4.04
CA PRO A 18 6.91 -11.25 5.05
C PRO A 18 6.22 -9.98 4.54
N ASP A 19 4.97 -9.80 4.95
CA ASP A 19 4.24 -8.57 4.66
C ASP A 19 4.97 -7.38 5.33
N PRO A 20 5.40 -6.35 4.58
CA PRO A 20 6.00 -5.16 5.16
C PRO A 20 5.02 -4.36 6.03
N GLY A 21 3.72 -4.66 5.98
CA GLY A 21 2.67 -3.97 6.70
C GLY A 21 2.19 -2.74 5.94
N LYS A 22 2.22 -1.57 6.59
CA LYS A 22 1.77 -0.32 5.94
C LYS A 22 2.82 0.18 4.96
N PHE A 23 2.45 0.34 3.70
CA PHE A 23 3.27 1.00 2.70
C PHE A 23 2.86 2.47 2.59
N ASN A 24 3.67 3.36 3.16
CA ASN A 24 3.44 4.79 3.11
C ASN A 24 4.33 5.45 2.06
N ILE A 25 3.80 6.46 1.37
CA ILE A 25 4.53 7.31 0.44
C ILE A 25 4.55 8.75 0.95
N LEU A 26 5.62 9.47 0.59
CA LEU A 26 5.66 10.92 0.69
C LEU A 26 4.87 11.50 -0.48
N CYS A 27 3.97 12.44 -0.22
CA CYS A 27 3.27 13.14 -1.28
C CYS A 27 3.06 14.63 -0.96
N SER A 28 2.64 15.40 -1.96
CA SER A 28 2.28 16.80 -1.80
C SER A 28 0.94 17.05 -2.45
N ILE A 29 0.00 17.63 -1.69
CA ILE A 29 -1.33 18.01 -2.19
C ILE A 29 -1.45 19.52 -2.05
N LYS A 30 -1.62 20.22 -3.18
CA LYS A 30 -1.68 21.70 -3.23
C LYS A 30 -0.50 22.40 -2.50
N GLY A 31 0.70 21.81 -2.56
CA GLY A 31 1.90 22.34 -1.91
C GLY A 31 2.08 21.94 -0.44
N VAL A 32 1.08 21.28 0.17
CA VAL A 32 1.18 20.73 1.52
C VAL A 32 1.87 19.38 1.46
N LYS A 33 3.03 19.26 2.13
CA LYS A 33 3.76 17.99 2.26
C LYS A 33 3.05 17.07 3.25
N ILE A 34 2.73 15.85 2.81
CA ILE A 34 2.16 14.77 3.62
C ILE A 34 3.21 13.66 3.72
N GLN A 35 3.63 13.37 4.95
CA GLN A 35 4.71 12.41 5.22
C GLN A 35 4.23 10.96 5.33
N GLU A 36 2.95 10.76 5.64
CA GLU A 36 2.37 9.43 5.89
C GLU A 36 1.09 9.24 5.06
N ALA A 37 1.23 9.18 3.74
CA ALA A 37 0.12 8.79 2.88
C ALA A 37 0.16 7.28 2.64
N LEU A 38 -0.84 6.55 3.16
CA LEU A 38 -0.97 5.12 2.93
C LEU A 38 -1.26 4.85 1.44
N LEU A 39 -0.44 4.03 0.81
CA LEU A 39 -0.67 3.56 -0.56
C LEU A 39 -1.38 2.22 -0.52
N ASP A 40 -2.70 2.25 -0.67
CA ASP A 40 -3.50 1.06 -0.84
C ASP A 40 -3.69 0.75 -2.33
N LEU A 41 -2.94 -0.24 -2.84
CA LEU A 41 -3.03 -0.67 -4.24
C LEU A 41 -4.35 -1.38 -4.56
N GLY A 42 -5.12 -1.79 -3.55
CA GLY A 42 -6.45 -2.37 -3.70
C GLY A 42 -7.57 -1.33 -3.76
N SER A 43 -7.28 -0.06 -3.44
CA SER A 43 -8.27 1.02 -3.47
C SER A 43 -8.32 1.70 -4.83
N SER A 44 -9.52 1.99 -5.30
CA SER A 44 -9.76 2.82 -6.50
C SER A 44 -9.91 4.31 -6.19
N ILE A 45 -9.95 4.69 -4.90
CA ILE A 45 -10.16 6.07 -4.45
C ILE A 45 -9.07 6.50 -3.46
N ASN A 46 -8.80 7.80 -3.44
CA ASN A 46 -7.92 8.42 -2.44
C ASN A 46 -8.77 8.99 -1.31
N LEU A 47 -8.46 8.61 -0.06
CA LEU A 47 -9.13 9.13 1.13
C LEU A 47 -8.25 10.18 1.82
N MET A 48 -8.89 11.26 2.28
CA MET A 48 -8.27 12.26 3.13
C MET A 48 -9.06 12.38 4.43
N PRO A 49 -8.43 12.23 5.61
CA PRO A 49 -9.12 12.48 6.87
C PRO A 49 -9.66 13.91 6.93
N LEU A 50 -10.89 14.07 7.42
CA LEU A 50 -11.56 15.37 7.50
C LEU A 50 -10.71 16.40 8.27
N ALA A 51 -10.15 16.02 9.42
CA ALA A 51 -9.29 16.88 10.21
C ALA A 51 -8.07 17.41 9.43
N LEU A 52 -7.53 16.61 8.50
CA LEU A 52 -6.42 17.04 7.64
C LEU A 52 -6.92 18.01 6.56
N ALA A 53 -8.07 17.71 5.95
CA ALA A 53 -8.69 18.57 4.96
C ALA A 53 -9.04 19.96 5.55
N GLU A 54 -9.61 19.99 6.76
CA GLU A 54 -9.93 21.22 7.49
C GLU A 54 -8.68 22.02 7.84
N LYS A 55 -7.64 21.36 8.38
CA LYS A 55 -6.36 21.99 8.73
C LYS A 55 -5.73 22.73 7.56
N TYR A 56 -5.86 22.19 6.34
CA TYR A 56 -5.26 22.76 5.13
C TYR A 56 -6.28 23.39 4.19
N ASN A 57 -7.52 23.62 4.64
CA ASN A 57 -8.58 24.26 3.90
C ASN A 57 -8.81 23.63 2.49
N MET A 58 -8.78 22.31 2.43
CA MET A 58 -8.98 21.52 1.21
C MET A 58 -10.47 21.19 1.02
N GLY A 59 -10.90 21.01 -0.23
CA GLY A 59 -12.28 20.61 -0.56
C GLY A 59 -13.35 21.70 -0.38
N LYS A 60 -12.93 22.96 -0.19
CA LYS A 60 -13.77 24.14 -0.33
C LYS A 60 -13.82 24.64 -1.76
#